data_AF-A0A1M4MW45-F1
#
_entry.id   AF-A0A1M4MW45-F1
#
_cell.length_a   1.000
_cell.length_b   1.000
_cell.length_c   1.000
_cell.angle_alpha   90.00
_cell.angle_beta   90.00
_cell.angle_gamma   90.00
#
_symmetry.space_group_name_H-M   'P 1'
#
loop_
_entity.id
_entity.type
_entity.pdbx_description
1 polymer ?
#
loop_
_entity_poly.entity_id
_entity_poly.type
_entity_poly.pdbx_seq_one_letter_code
_entity_poly.pdbx_strand_id
1 'polypeptide(L)' 'MTAAVALATSGIGIAYVPSFALRGAVKSGDLVALLDEYRSESGPVGAAYLEGRTLPRKVRALIDFALSDIKSLKPLQAL' A
#
# COMPACT_ATOMS: atom_id res chain seq x y z
N MET A 1 -0.05 2.04 -12.08
CA MET A 1 -1.49 2.14 -11.76
C MET A 1 -2.07 0.74 -11.88
N THR A 2 -2.77 0.23 -10.86
CA THR A 2 -3.36 -1.12 -10.94
C THR A 2 -4.63 -1.10 -11.79
N ALA A 3 -5.01 -2.24 -12.38
CA ALA A 3 -6.22 -2.33 -13.22
C ALA A 3 -7.50 -1.93 -12.46
N ALA A 4 -7.64 -2.37 -11.20
CA ALA A 4 -8.80 -2.02 -10.37
C ALA A 4 -8.94 -0.50 -10.14
N VAL A 5 -7.83 0.22 -9.92
CA VAL A 5 -7.84 1.68 -9.77
C VAL A 5 -8.25 2.35 -11.08
N ALA A 6 -7.73 1.89 -12.21
CA ALA A 6 -8.09 2.45 -13.52
C ALA A 6 -9.59 2.29 -13.82
N LEU A 7 -10.16 1.11 -13.54
CA LEU A 7 -11.59 0.86 -13.74
C LEU A 7 -12.46 1.75 -12.84
N ALA A 8 -12.09 1.89 -11.56
CA ALA A 8 -12.81 2.77 -10.63
C ALA A 8 -12.73 4.24 -11.04
N THR A 9 -11.55 4.72 -11.44
CA THR A 9 -11.36 6.09 -11.96
C THR A 9 -12.17 6.34 -13.23
N SER A 10 -12.37 5.31 -14.08
CA SER A 10 -13.25 5.41 -15.25
C SER A 10 -14.76 5.31 -14.95
N GLY A 11 -15.15 5.21 -13.67
CA GLY A 11 -16.56 5.15 -13.26
C GLY A 11 -17.22 3.78 -13.43
N ILE A 12 -16.45 2.71 -13.64
CA ILE A 12 -17.00 1.36 -13.85
C ILE A 12 -17.45 0.71 -12.54
N GLY A 13 -17.02 1.21 -11.38
CA GLY A 13 -17.49 0.75 -10.08
C GLY A 13 -16.61 1.14 -8.91
N ILE A 14 -16.73 0.39 -7.80
CA ILE A 14 -15.98 0.58 -6.56
C ILE A 14 -14.81 -0.41 -6.54
N ALA A 15 -13.63 0.03 -6.10
CA ALA A 15 -12.45 -0.82 -5.95
C ALA A 15 -12.00 -0.90 -4.49
N TYR A 16 -11.84 -2.12 -4.00
CA TYR A 16 -11.16 -2.40 -2.73
C TYR A 16 -9.73 -2.85 -3.01
N VAL A 17 -8.77 -1.97 -2.72
CA VAL A 17 -7.35 -2.17 -3.03
C VAL A 17 -6.48 -1.63 -1.90
N PRO A 18 -5.20 -2.05 -1.82
CA PRO A 18 -4.28 -1.51 -0.82
C PRO A 18 -4.13 0.01 -0.90
N SER A 19 -4.07 0.66 0.26
CA SER A 19 -4.04 2.11 0.41
C SER A 19 -2.91 2.81 -0.35
N PHE A 20 -1.73 2.18 -0.44
CA PHE A 20 -0.59 2.74 -1.18
C PHE A 20 -0.87 2.90 -2.68
N ALA A 21 -1.77 2.11 -3.27
CA ALA A 21 -2.11 2.17 -4.69
C ALA A 21 -3.09 3.32 -5.01
N LEU A 22 -3.79 3.85 -4.01
CA LEU A 22 -4.83 4.88 -4.16
C LEU A 22 -4.32 6.30 -3.99
N ARG A 23 -3.14 6.48 -3.40
CA ARG A 23 -2.65 7.77 -2.90
C ARG A 23 -2.64 8.89 -3.95
N GLY A 24 -2.26 8.57 -5.19
CA GLY A 24 -2.26 9.53 -6.30
C GLY A 24 -3.67 9.95 -6.70
N ALA A 25 -4.56 8.97 -6.93
CA ALA A 25 -5.91 9.17 -7.43
C ALA A 25 -6.86 9.81 -6.39
N VAL A 26 -6.67 9.50 -5.10
CA VAL A 26 -7.41 10.18 -4.03
C VAL A 26 -6.94 11.64 -3.89
N LYS A 27 -5.62 11.87 -3.95
CA LYS A 27 -5.06 13.23 -3.85
C LYS A 27 -5.48 14.13 -5.03
N SER A 28 -5.66 13.58 -6.23
CA SER A 28 -6.14 14.33 -7.39
C SER A 28 -7.66 14.57 -7.36
N GLY A 29 -8.40 13.87 -6.51
CA GLY A 29 -9.87 13.90 -6.49
C GLY A 29 -10.53 12.98 -7.53
N ASP A 30 -9.74 12.19 -8.26
CA ASP A 30 -10.24 11.21 -9.24
C ASP A 30 -10.94 10.03 -8.57
N LEU A 31 -10.63 9.77 -7.30
CA LEU A 31 -11.30 8.79 -6.45
C LEU A 31 -11.65 9.41 -5.10
N VAL A 32 -12.77 8.97 -4.54
CA VAL A 32 -13.20 9.31 -3.17
C VAL A 32 -13.21 8.06 -2.30
N ALA A 33 -12.86 8.21 -1.03
CA ALA A 33 -12.99 7.13 -0.05
C ALA A 33 -14.47 6.84 0.22
N LEU A 34 -14.80 5.56 0.43
CA LEU A 34 -16.14 5.11 0.77
C LEU A 34 -16.06 4.28 2.06
N LEU A 35 -17.16 4.27 2.82
CA LEU A 35 -17.29 3.48 4.04
C LEU A 35 -16.22 3.84 5.09
N ASP A 36 -15.89 5.12 5.26
CA ASP A 36 -14.81 5.58 6.18
C ASP A 36 -15.01 5.15 7.64
N GLU A 37 -16.26 4.90 8.04
CA GLU A 37 -16.62 4.38 9.37
C GLU A 37 -16.22 2.91 9.56
N TYR A 38 -16.01 2.18 8.47
CA TYR A 38 -15.66 0.76 8.46
C TYR A 38 -14.16 0.59 8.26
N ARG A 39 -13.46 0.20 9.32
CA ARG A 39 -12.06 -0.21 9.20
C ARG A 39 -11.97 -1.63 8.66
N SER A 40 -11.34 -1.75 7.51
CA SER A 40 -10.96 -3.05 6.96
C SER A 40 -9.78 -3.64 7.74
N GLU A 41 -9.73 -4.96 7.82
CA GLU A 41 -8.69 -5.68 8.54
C GLU A 41 -7.34 -5.49 7.83
N SER A 42 -6.38 -4.89 8.51
CA SER A 42 -5.01 -4.75 7.99
C SER A 42 -4.22 -6.02 8.28
N GLY A 43 -3.88 -6.78 7.25
CA GLY A 43 -2.97 -7.91 7.37
C GLY A 43 -1.50 -7.46 7.54
N PRO A 44 -0.66 -8.27 8.22
CA PRO A 44 0.76 -7.97 8.32
C PRO A 44 1.45 -8.05 6.95
N VAL A 45 2.34 -7.10 6.67
CA VAL A 45 3.23 -7.13 5.51
C VAL A 45 4.60 -7.62 5.97
N GLY A 46 5.10 -8.68 5.33
CA GLY A 46 6.41 -9.29 5.66
C GLY A 46 7.36 -9.30 4.47
N ALA A 47 8.66 -9.39 4.75
CA ALA A 47 9.68 -9.62 3.75
C ALA A 47 10.05 -11.11 3.71
N ALA A 48 9.82 -11.76 2.57
CA ALA A 48 10.26 -13.15 2.35
C ALA A 48 11.65 -13.17 1.70
N TYR A 49 12.53 -14.04 2.20
CA TYR A 49 13.88 -14.23 1.69
C TYR A 49 14.30 -15.69 1.87
N LEU A 50 15.30 -16.13 1.10
CA LEU A 50 15.81 -17.49 1.20
C LEU A 50 16.44 -17.74 2.57
N GLU A 51 16.14 -18.89 3.14
CA GLU A 51 16.79 -19.38 4.35
C GLU A 51 18.27 -19.66 4.09
N GLY A 52 19.13 -19.34 5.05
CA GLY A 52 20.56 -19.58 4.96
C GLY A 52 21.25 -19.34 6.30
N ARG A 53 22.51 -19.77 6.43
CA ARG A 53 23.30 -19.65 7.67
C ARG A 53 23.41 -18.21 8.19
N THR A 54 23.55 -17.25 7.29
CA THR A 54 23.63 -15.82 7.63
C THR A 54 22.96 -14.99 6.54
N LEU A 55 22.15 -14.01 6.93
CA LEU A 55 21.54 -13.06 5.99
C LEU A 55 22.64 -12.14 5.39
N PRO A 56 22.81 -12.09 4.06
CA PRO A 56 23.81 -11.20 3.45
C PRO A 56 23.56 -9.74 3.83
N ARG A 57 24.63 -9.00 4.16
CA ARG A 57 24.54 -7.60 4.62
C ARG A 57 23.73 -6.70 3.68
N LYS A 58 23.88 -6.89 2.37
CA LYS A 58 23.11 -6.15 1.35
C LYS A 58 21.59 -6.40 1.42
N VAL A 59 21.18 -7.63 1.74
CA VAL A 59 19.76 -7.98 1.87
C VAL A 59 19.21 -7.39 3.16
N ARG A 60 19.96 -7.47 4.26
CA ARG A 60 19.58 -6.80 5.52
C ARG A 60 19.40 -5.29 5.32
N ALA A 61 20.35 -4.62 4.68
CA ALA A 61 20.26 -3.20 4.39
C ALA A 61 19.01 -2.84 3.57
N LEU A 62 18.64 -3.66 2.58
CA LEU A 62 17.41 -3.47 1.80
C LEU A 62 16.15 -3.65 2.66
N ILE A 63 16.11 -4.67 3.52
CA ILE A 63 14.99 -4.90 4.43
C ILE A 63 14.83 -3.72 5.40
N ASP A 64 15.93 -3.25 5.98
CA ASP A 64 15.93 -2.12 6.91
C ASP A 64 15.43 -0.84 6.22
N PHE A 65 15.88 -0.59 5.00
CA PHE A 65 15.40 0.51 4.17
C PHE A 65 13.89 0.40 3.89
N ALA A 66 13.43 -0.75 3.39
CA ALA A 66 12.03 -0.97 3.04
C ALA A 66 11.12 -0.84 4.28
N LEU A 67 11.56 -1.34 5.44
CA LEU A 67 10.83 -1.20 6.69
C LEU A 67 10.70 0.26 7.11
N SER A 68 11.77 1.05 6.97
CA SER A 68 11.73 2.49 7.27
C SER A 68 10.83 3.25 6.30
N ASP A 69 10.90 2.92 5.01
CA ASP A 69 10.11 3.56 3.96
C ASP A 69 8.61 3.29 4.15
N ILE A 70 8.23 2.02 4.36
CA ILE A 70 6.82 1.63 4.58
C ILE A 70 6.24 2.29 5.83
N LYS A 71 7.01 2.40 6.92
CA LYS A 71 6.56 3.10 8.15
C LYS A 71 6.35 4.61 7.94
N SER A 72 7.01 5.21 6.96
CA SER A 72 6.85 6.63 6.64
C SER A 72 5.56 6.94 5.86
N LEU A 73 4.90 5.91 5.32
CA LEU A 73 3.63 6.07 4.61
C LEU A 73 2.53 6.48 5.59
N LYS A 74 2.10 7.75 5.47
CA LYS A 74 0.92 8.24 6.20
C LYS A 74 -0.35 7.49 5.74
N PRO A 75 -1.26 7.12 6.66
CA PRO A 75 -2.54 6.55 6.31
C PRO A 75 -3.36 7.52 5.44
N LEU A 76 -4.17 6.99 4.53
CA LEU A 76 -5.03 7.78 3.62
C LEU A 76 -6.00 8.70 4.37
N GLN A 77 -6.36 8.36 5.61
CA GLN A 77 -7.22 9.18 6.48
C GLN A 77 -6.59 10.51 6.91
N ALA A 78 -5.30 10.72 6.64
CA ALA A 78 -4.56 11.93 6.98
C ALA A 78 -4.28 12.83 5.74
N LEU A 79 -5.01 12.62 4.64
CA LEU A 79 -4.86 13.29 3.35
C LEU A 79 -6.13 14.07 2.98
#